data_AF-A0AAW3FHY4-F1
#
_entry.id   AF-A0AAW3FHY4-F1
#
_cell.length_a   1.000
_cell.length_b   1.000
_cell.length_c   1.000
_cell.angle_alpha   90.00
_cell.angle_beta   90.00
_cell.angle_gamma   90.00
#
_symmetry.space_group_name_H-M   'P 1'
#
loop_
_entity.id
_entity.type
_entity.pdbx_description
1 polymer ?
#
loop_
_entity_poly.entity_id
_entity_poly.type
_entity_poly.pdbx_seq_one_letter_code
_entity_poly.pdbx_strand_id
1 'polypeptide(L)'
;MGINFEGILLAICTFLIIGLCHPLVIKTEYYFGTKPWWIWLISGLACCIGALFIKSVFWSALLGVLGASLLWGIGELLAQEKRVAKGWFPMNPKRKEHYKDIKTDEHLCPICKEEIPEEG
;
A
#
# COMPACT_ATOMS: atom_id res chain seq x y z
N MET A 1 -16.75 -25.28 -28.15
CA MET A 1 -16.13 -24.19 -27.36
C MET A 1 -15.57 -24.82 -26.10
N GLY A 2 -14.25 -24.77 -25.92
CA GLY A 2 -13.64 -25.21 -24.66
C GLY A 2 -13.94 -24.21 -23.55
N ILE A 3 -14.04 -24.68 -22.31
CA ILE A 3 -14.18 -23.81 -21.14
C ILE A 3 -12.86 -23.07 -20.94
N ASN A 4 -12.89 -21.74 -20.90
CA ASN A 4 -11.69 -20.91 -20.72
C ASN A 4 -11.41 -20.70 -19.23
N PHE A 5 -10.61 -21.59 -18.63
CA PHE A 5 -10.24 -21.53 -17.21
C PHE A 5 -9.25 -20.41 -16.88
N GLU A 6 -8.53 -19.87 -17.87
CA GLU A 6 -7.52 -18.83 -17.66
C GLU A 6 -8.09 -17.57 -17.00
N GLY A 7 -9.32 -17.16 -17.35
CA GLY A 7 -9.95 -15.98 -16.77
C GLY A 7 -10.26 -16.15 -15.28
N ILE A 8 -10.80 -17.32 -14.88
CA ILE A 8 -11.08 -17.64 -13.47
C ILE A 8 -9.77 -17.76 -12.69
N LEU A 9 -8.77 -18.43 -13.26
CA LEU A 9 -7.47 -18.56 -12.64
C LEU A 9 -6.78 -17.20 -12.44
N LEU A 10 -6.86 -16.32 -13.44
CA LEU A 10 -6.30 -14.96 -13.36
C LEU A 10 -6.98 -14.15 -12.25
N ALA A 11 -8.30 -14.26 -12.11
CA ALA A 11 -9.04 -13.59 -11.04
C ALA A 11 -8.62 -14.08 -9.65
N ILE A 12 -8.48 -15.39 -9.45
CA ILE A 12 -8.02 -15.98 -8.19
C ILE A 12 -6.60 -15.51 -7.88
N CYS A 13 -5.67 -15.60 -8.84
CA CYS A 13 -4.29 -15.16 -8.65
C CYS A 13 -4.20 -13.65 -8.35
N THR A 14 -5.00 -12.83 -9.03
CA THR A 14 -5.07 -11.38 -8.79
C THR A 14 -5.55 -11.07 -7.36
N PHE A 15 -6.62 -11.74 -6.92
CA PHE A 15 -7.13 -11.56 -5.56
C PHE A 15 -6.08 -11.95 -4.51
N LEU A 16 -5.34 -13.03 -4.74
CA LEU A 16 -4.24 -13.44 -3.86
C LEU A 16 -3.10 -12.41 -3.84
N ILE A 17 -2.71 -11.85 -4.99
CA ILE A 17 -1.67 -10.82 -5.06
C ILE A 17 -2.05 -9.59 -4.24
N ILE A 18 -3.27 -9.07 -4.45
CA ILE A 18 -3.76 -7.89 -3.72
C ILE A 18 -3.86 -8.23 -2.22
N GLY A 19 -4.47 -9.37 -1.89
CA GLY A 19 -4.64 -9.85 -0.52
C GLY A 19 -3.32 -10.04 0.24
N LEU A 20 -2.24 -10.42 -0.43
CA LEU A 20 -0.90 -10.53 0.16
C LEU A 20 -0.16 -9.19 0.21
N CYS A 21 -0.38 -8.30 -0.75
CA CYS A 21 0.25 -6.98 -0.76
C CYS A 21 -0.18 -6.12 0.44
N HIS A 22 -1.45 -6.17 0.87
CA HIS A 22 -1.94 -5.38 2.01
C HIS A 22 -1.19 -5.69 3.33
N PRO A 23 -1.10 -6.96 3.79
CA PRO A 23 -0.27 -7.31 4.95
C PRO A 23 1.21 -6.94 4.79
N LEU A 24 1.75 -7.03 3.56
CA LEU A 24 3.14 -6.67 3.28
C LEU A 24 3.38 -5.17 3.50
N VAL A 25 2.47 -4.31 3.06
CA VAL A 25 2.51 -2.87 3.30
C VAL A 25 2.44 -2.57 4.80
N ILE A 26 1.49 -3.18 5.53
CA ILE A 26 1.35 -2.98 6.99
C ILE A 26 2.62 -3.40 7.72
N LYS A 27 3.20 -4.55 7.34
CA LYS A 27 4.44 -5.03 7.94
C LYS A 27 5.61 -4.11 7.62
N THR A 28 5.69 -3.62 6.39
CA THR A 28 6.73 -2.67 6.00
C THR A 28 6.63 -1.38 6.78
N GLU A 29 5.41 -0.85 6.94
CA GLU A 29 5.14 0.31 7.80
C GLU A 29 5.56 0.01 9.23
N TYR A 30 5.16 -1.14 9.79
CA TYR A 30 5.44 -1.47 11.18
C TYR A 30 6.94 -1.54 11.50
N TYR A 31 7.75 -2.17 10.64
CA TYR A 31 9.18 -2.37 10.88
C TYR A 31 10.06 -1.22 10.37
N PHE A 32 9.81 -0.72 9.16
CA PHE A 32 10.67 0.24 8.46
C PHE A 32 10.05 1.63 8.31
N GLY A 33 8.74 1.76 8.51
CA GLY A 33 7.99 2.99 8.28
C GLY A 33 7.80 3.27 6.80
N THR A 34 7.73 4.55 6.45
CA THR A 34 7.51 5.05 5.09
C THR A 34 8.81 5.25 4.30
N LYS A 35 9.97 5.05 4.95
CA LYS A 35 11.31 5.23 4.37
C LYS A 35 11.61 4.39 3.11
N PRO A 36 11.20 3.10 3.00
CA PRO A 36 11.53 2.28 1.82
C PRO A 36 10.60 2.49 0.61
N TRP A 37 9.93 3.65 0.49
CA TRP A 37 9.00 3.94 -0.63
C TRP A 37 9.61 3.74 -2.03
N TRP A 38 10.89 4.07 -2.20
CA TRP A 38 11.64 3.88 -3.44
C TRP A 38 11.76 2.41 -3.87
N ILE A 39 11.84 1.47 -2.93
CA ILE A 39 11.89 0.03 -3.23
C ILE A 39 10.57 -0.43 -3.85
N TRP A 40 9.44 0.03 -3.31
CA TRP A 40 8.12 -0.22 -3.87
C TRP A 40 7.95 0.38 -5.27
N LEU A 41 8.48 1.59 -5.49
CA LEU A 41 8.44 2.25 -6.78
C LEU A 41 9.27 1.50 -7.83
N ILE A 42 10.53 1.19 -7.52
CA ILE A 42 11.43 0.49 -8.43
C ILE A 42 10.89 -0.91 -8.74
N SER A 43 10.45 -1.65 -7.72
CA SER A 43 9.92 -3.01 -7.90
C SER A 43 8.64 -3.01 -8.73
N GLY A 44 7.70 -2.09 -8.46
CA GLY A 44 6.48 -1.95 -9.24
C GLY A 44 6.74 -1.56 -10.69
N LEU A 45 7.62 -0.59 -10.94
CA LEU A 45 7.99 -0.17 -12.29
C LEU A 45 8.71 -1.30 -13.05
N ALA A 46 9.63 -2.02 -12.41
CA ALA A 46 10.31 -3.16 -13.01
C ALA A 46 9.32 -4.27 -13.40
N CYS A 47 8.31 -4.54 -12.57
CA CYS A 47 7.25 -5.49 -12.90
C CYS A 47 6.41 -5.01 -14.11
N CYS A 48 6.00 -3.74 -14.13
CA CYS A 48 5.25 -3.18 -15.25
C CYS A 48 6.04 -3.21 -16.56
N ILE A 49 7.32 -2.84 -16.54
CA ILE A 49 8.20 -2.91 -17.71
C ILE A 49 8.39 -4.37 -18.13
N GLY A 50 8.64 -5.27 -17.18
CA GLY A 50 8.78 -6.70 -17.44
C GLY A 50 7.54 -7.31 -18.09
N ALA A 51 6.33 -6.85 -17.71
CA ALA A 51 5.08 -7.32 -18.29
C ALA A 51 5.01 -7.06 -19.81
N LEU A 52 5.56 -5.94 -20.29
CA LEU A 52 5.58 -5.60 -21.72
C LEU A 52 6.39 -6.59 -22.57
N PHE A 53 7.33 -7.33 -21.97
CA PHE A 53 8.17 -8.30 -22.67
C PHE A 53 7.61 -9.74 -22.61
N ILE A 54 6.48 -9.97 -21.94
CA ILE A 54 5.88 -11.30 -21.82
C ILE A 54 4.90 -11.54 -22.97
N LYS A 55 5.14 -12.60 -23.75
CA LYS A 55 4.29 -12.99 -24.90
C LYS A 55 2.91 -13.52 -24.50
N SER A 56 2.78 -14.13 -23.32
CA SER A 56 1.51 -14.67 -22.83
C SER A 56 0.71 -13.59 -22.11
N VAL A 57 -0.49 -13.31 -22.61
CA VAL A 57 -1.40 -12.31 -22.01
C VAL A 57 -1.70 -12.65 -20.54
N PHE A 58 -1.86 -13.93 -20.20
CA PHE A 58 -2.09 -14.36 -18.82
C PHE A 58 -0.95 -13.93 -17.88
N TRP A 59 0.29 -14.29 -18.22
CA TRP A 59 1.47 -13.97 -17.39
C TRP A 59 1.81 -12.48 -17.42
N SER A 60 1.60 -11.82 -18.56
CA SER A 60 1.76 -10.36 -18.69
C SER A 60 0.76 -9.64 -17.78
N ALA A 61 -0.51 -10.06 -17.77
CA ALA A 61 -1.54 -9.47 -16.93
C ALA A 61 -1.23 -9.68 -15.45
N LEU A 62 -0.81 -10.88 -15.05
CA LEU A 62 -0.48 -11.18 -13.66
C LEU A 62 0.69 -10.32 -13.15
N LEU A 63 1.73 -10.16 -13.98
CA LEU A 63 2.88 -9.32 -13.63
C LEU A 63 2.51 -7.83 -13.61
N GLY A 64 1.63 -7.38 -14.51
CA GLY A 64 1.07 -6.02 -14.50
C GLY A 64 0.24 -5.73 -13.24
N VAL A 65 -0.61 -6.68 -12.83
CA VAL A 65 -1.40 -6.60 -11.58
C VAL A 65 -0.47 -6.54 -10.36
N LEU A 66 0.59 -7.35 -10.33
CA LEU A 66 1.59 -7.30 -9.28
C LEU A 66 2.29 -5.93 -9.24
N GLY A 67 2.75 -5.44 -10.40
CA GLY A 67 3.40 -4.13 -10.51
C GLY A 67 2.49 -2.99 -10.04
N ALA A 68 1.23 -2.97 -10.48
CA ALA A 68 0.24 -2.00 -10.05
C ALA A 68 -0.05 -2.10 -8.54
N SER A 69 -0.14 -3.31 -7.98
CA SER A 69 -0.36 -3.54 -6.55
C SER A 69 0.82 -3.03 -5.71
N LEU A 70 2.05 -3.21 -6.18
CA LEU A 70 3.26 -2.70 -5.52
C LEU A 70 3.29 -1.16 -5.54
N LEU A 71 2.96 -0.54 -6.68
CA LEU A 71 2.89 0.92 -6.79
C LEU A 71 1.78 1.50 -5.90
N TRP A 72 0.61 0.86 -5.88
CA TRP A 72 -0.49 1.21 -4.97
C TRP A 72 -0.08 1.09 -3.50
N GLY A 73 0.74 0.08 -3.19
CA GLY A 73 1.29 -0.15 -1.86
C GLY A 73 2.04 1.06 -1.28
N ILE A 74 2.58 1.95 -2.10
CA ILE A 74 3.21 3.21 -1.65
C ILE A 74 2.18 4.14 -1.01
N GLY A 75 1.05 4.34 -1.68
CA GLY A 75 -0.04 5.17 -1.15
C GLY A 75 -0.66 4.57 0.11
N GLU A 76 -0.84 3.25 0.10
CA GLU A 76 -1.33 2.52 1.27
C GLU A 76 -0.34 2.60 2.45
N LEU A 77 0.98 2.60 2.20
CA LEU A 77 2.00 2.76 3.24
C LEU A 77 1.89 4.12 3.95
N LEU A 78 1.73 5.19 3.18
CA LEU A 78 1.53 6.55 3.71
C LEU A 78 0.18 6.69 4.43
N ALA A 79 -0.88 6.11 3.89
CA ALA A 79 -2.18 6.09 4.53
C ALA A 79 -2.15 5.30 5.85
N GLN A 80 -1.43 4.18 5.88
CA GLN A 80 -1.27 3.34 7.06
C GLN A 80 -0.54 4.07 8.18
N GLU A 81 0.50 4.84 7.87
CA GLU A 81 1.20 5.69 8.86
C GLU A 81 0.23 6.67 9.53
N LYS A 82 -0.64 7.33 8.75
CA LYS A 82 -1.68 8.22 9.28
C LYS A 82 -2.70 7.48 10.15
N ARG A 83 -3.10 6.26 9.75
CA ARG A 83 -4.03 5.43 10.55
C ARG A 83 -3.41 4.99 11.87
N VAL A 84 -2.11 4.66 11.88
CA VAL A 84 -1.35 4.35 13.11
C VAL A 84 -1.21 5.60 13.99
N ALA A 85 -0.94 6.77 13.40
CA ALA A 85 -0.91 8.04 14.14
C ALA A 85 -2.25 8.36 14.82
N LYS A 86 -3.36 8.08 14.12
CA LYS A 86 -4.75 8.19 14.65
C LYS A 86 -5.11 7.12 15.68
N GLY A 87 -4.26 6.11 15.89
CA GLY A 87 -4.47 5.04 16.87
C GLY A 87 -5.35 3.88 16.41
N TRP A 88 -5.70 3.81 15.11
CA TRP A 88 -6.52 2.71 14.56
C TRP A 88 -5.75 1.38 14.48
N PHE A 89 -4.42 1.44 14.41
CA PHE A 89 -3.55 0.28 14.36
C PHE A 89 -2.45 0.35 15.44
N PRO A 90 -1.97 -0.80 15.94
CA PRO A 90 -0.96 -0.85 17.00
C PRO A 90 0.34 -0.22 16.52
N MET A 91 0.74 0.84 17.21
CA MET A 91 1.98 1.57 16.94
C MET A 91 3.19 0.77 17.39
N ASN A 92 4.23 0.71 16.55
CA ASN A 92 5.52 0.16 16.95
C ASN A 92 6.15 1.01 18.06
N PRO A 93 6.43 0.45 19.27
CA PRO A 93 6.98 1.20 20.39
C PRO A 93 8.33 1.87 20.09
N LYS A 94 9.13 1.30 19.17
CA LYS A 94 10.44 1.83 18.77
C LYS A 94 10.35 3.10 17.93
N ARG A 95 9.16 3.46 17.43
CA ARG A 95 8.93 4.61 16.54
C ARG A 95 8.04 5.68 17.15
N LYS A 96 7.76 5.62 18.46
CA LYS A 96 6.84 6.56 19.13
C LYS A 96 7.18 8.03 18.90
N GLU A 97 8.47 8.38 18.84
CA GLU A 97 8.92 9.76 18.61
C GLU A 97 8.48 10.29 17.24
N HIS A 98 8.68 9.51 16.17
CA HIS A 98 8.27 9.88 14.81
C HIS A 98 6.78 10.21 14.69
N TYR A 99 5.91 9.48 15.39
CA TYR A 99 4.47 9.78 15.38
C TYR A 99 4.07 10.93 16.32
N LYS A 100 4.89 11.28 17.31
CA LYS A 100 4.66 12.49 18.11
C LYS A 100 4.84 13.73 17.24
N ASP A 101 5.91 13.74 16.43
CA ASP A 101 6.19 14.84 15.50
C ASP A 101 5.05 15.01 14.48
N ILE A 102 4.52 13.91 13.94
CA ILE A 102 3.35 13.93 13.04
C ILE A 102 2.11 14.54 13.72
N LYS A 103 1.83 14.19 14.98
CA LYS A 103 0.71 14.77 15.72
C LYS A 103 0.92 16.25 16.01
N THR A 104 2.14 16.65 16.32
CA THR A 104 2.49 18.05 16.57
C THR A 104 2.35 18.90 15.30
N ASP A 105 2.72 18.37 14.13
CA ASP A 105 2.49 19.02 12.83
C ASP A 105 1.00 19.05 12.43
N GLU A 106 0.21 18.03 12.80
CA GLU A 106 -1.25 18.06 12.59
C GLU A 106 -1.92 19.19 13.40
N HIS A 107 -1.41 19.50 14.60
CA HIS A 107 -1.81 20.70 15.36
C HIS A 107 -1.31 22.02 14.74
N LEU A 108 -0.32 22.01 13.84
CA LEU A 108 0.11 23.16 13.05
C LEU A 108 -0.65 23.29 11.71
N CYS A 109 -1.48 22.31 11.33
CA CYS A 109 -2.28 22.37 10.10
C CYS A 109 -3.68 22.94 10.39
N PRO A 110 -3.94 24.24 10.14
CA PRO A 110 -5.25 24.86 10.40
C PRO A 110 -6.38 24.35 9.50
N ILE A 111 -6.11 23.49 8.50
CA ILE A 111 -7.11 23.04 7.53
C ILE A 111 -8.07 21.98 8.11
N CYS A 112 -7.73 21.30 9.20
CA CYS A 112 -8.62 20.30 9.82
C CYS A 112 -9.56 20.84 10.91
N LYS A 113 -9.65 22.18 11.11
CA LYS A 113 -10.52 22.76 12.15
C LYS A 113 -12.02 22.74 11.85
N GLU A 114 -12.47 22.32 10.67
CA GLU A 114 -13.87 22.49 10.26
C GLU A 114 -14.86 21.39 10.70
N GLU A 115 -14.45 20.29 11.36
CA GLU A 115 -15.39 19.18 11.60
C GLU A 115 -15.45 18.58 13.02
N ILE A 116 -15.08 19.30 14.08
CA ILE A 116 -15.38 18.83 15.44
C ILE A 116 -16.05 19.95 16.25
N PRO A 117 -17.35 19.84 16.59
CA PRO A 117 -17.98 20.81 17.47
C PRO A 117 -17.31 20.72 18.84
N GLU A 118 -16.79 21.86 19.30
CA GLU A 118 -16.22 22.01 20.65
C GLU A 118 -17.29 21.66 21.68
N GLU A 119 -17.05 20.60 22.47
CA GLU A 119 -17.87 20.30 23.64
C GLU A 119 -17.70 21.42 24.67
N GLY A 120 -18.79 22.14 24.92
CA GLY A 120 -19.00 23.07 26.02
C GLY A 120 -20.11 22.59 26.95
#